data_AF-A0A0G1MMM2-F1
#
_entry.id   AF-A0A0G1MMM2-F1
#
_cell.length_a   1.000
_cell.length_b   1.000
_cell.length_c   1.000
_cell.angle_alpha   90.00
_cell.angle_beta   90.00
_cell.angle_gamma   90.00
#
_symmetry.space_group_name_H-M   'P 1'
#
loop_
_entity.id
_entity.type
_entity.pdbx_description
1 polymer ?
#
loop_
_entity_poly.entity_id
_entity_poly.type
_entity_poly.pdbx_seq_one_letter_code
_entity_poly.pdbx_strand_id
1 'polypeptide(L)'
;MDTLELKTTRDSLYFWNIIAIIVFMVVIIKIVTIAGVEAMQVISEISPFHFLLISLTTFRLTRLFVADHITEWLRDLCMKKVSINDPLTGAVFVRQEKYLKGLRRLISDILGCPWCVGVWVALGTIVLYYTAITGIFSAGWMIILVFSLAGAAELIYAVVVALLSPHARVGFEMQQKGSNLLGSAKRVPPSQNANVCTECGV
;
A
#
# COMPACT_ATOMS: atom_id res chain seq x y z
N MET A 1 13.60 0.68 25.35
CA MET A 1 12.98 -0.60 24.96
C MET A 1 14.00 -1.68 25.26
N ASP A 2 13.68 -2.60 26.16
CA ASP A 2 14.64 -3.57 26.68
C ASP A 2 14.84 -4.74 25.69
N THR A 3 16.02 -5.38 25.73
CA THR A 3 16.39 -6.45 24.79
C THR A 3 15.42 -7.64 24.80
N LEU A 4 14.79 -7.91 25.95
CA LEU A 4 13.75 -8.93 26.10
C LEU A 4 12.46 -8.57 25.34
N GLU A 5 12.02 -7.32 25.38
CA GLU A 5 10.83 -6.86 24.67
C GLU A 5 11.02 -6.91 23.15
N LEU A 6 12.23 -6.59 22.67
CA LEU A 6 12.59 -6.72 21.26
C LEU A 6 12.53 -8.18 20.78
N LYS A 7 13.00 -9.13 21.60
CA LYS A 7 12.91 -10.56 21.29
C LYS A 7 11.46 -11.02 21.22
N THR A 8 10.66 -10.71 22.24
CA THR A 8 9.23 -11.08 22.26
C THR A 8 8.45 -10.51 21.07
N THR A 9 8.76 -9.27 20.67
CA THR A 9 8.12 -8.64 19.50
C THR A 9 8.47 -9.36 18.20
N ARG A 10 9.74 -9.78 18.06
CA ARG A 10 10.23 -10.52 16.89
C ARG A 10 9.63 -11.92 16.80
N ASP A 11 9.62 -12.65 17.91
CA ASP A 11 9.08 -14.01 17.95
C ASP A 11 7.59 -14.00 17.61
N SER A 12 6.85 -12.99 18.11
CA SER A 12 5.45 -12.80 17.75
C SER A 12 5.26 -12.51 16.26
N LEU A 13 6.12 -11.66 15.66
CA LEU A 13 6.06 -11.34 14.23
C LEU A 13 6.16 -12.60 13.36
N TYR A 14 7.15 -13.46 13.62
CA TYR A 14 7.32 -14.70 12.84
C TYR A 14 6.12 -15.64 12.99
N PHE A 15 5.60 -15.78 14.21
CA PHE A 15 4.43 -16.61 14.47
C PHE A 15 3.21 -16.16 13.65
N TRP A 16 2.90 -14.86 13.66
CA TRP A 16 1.76 -14.33 12.89
C TRP A 16 1.98 -14.42 11.38
N ASN A 17 3.20 -14.23 10.88
CA ASN A 17 3.51 -14.39 9.46
C ASN A 17 3.30 -15.83 8.98
N ILE A 18 3.71 -16.83 9.78
CA ILE A 18 3.47 -18.25 9.47
C ILE A 18 1.96 -18.53 9.41
N ILE A 19 1.19 -18.01 10.37
CA ILE A 19 -0.27 -18.12 10.34
C ILE A 19 -0.85 -17.47 9.09
N ALA A 20 -0.39 -16.26 8.70
CA ALA A 20 -0.86 -15.57 7.50
C ALA A 20 -0.70 -16.44 6.25
N ILE A 21 0.46 -17.09 6.11
CA ILE A 21 0.76 -17.97 4.97
C ILE A 21 -0.15 -19.20 5.00
N ILE A 22 -0.33 -19.84 6.15
CA ILE A 22 -1.23 -20.99 6.28
C ILE A 22 -2.65 -20.61 5.88
N VAL A 23 -3.16 -19.47 6.37
CA VAL A 23 -4.50 -18.96 6.01
C VAL A 23 -4.58 -18.68 4.51
N PHE A 24 -3.58 -18.04 3.92
CA PHE A 24 -3.53 -17.77 2.49
C PHE A 24 -3.60 -19.07 1.65
N MET A 25 -2.82 -20.09 2.01
CA MET A 25 -2.83 -21.37 1.33
C MET A 25 -4.18 -22.08 1.48
N VAL A 26 -4.79 -22.06 2.67
CA VAL A 26 -6.14 -22.61 2.89
C VAL A 26 -7.16 -21.89 2.02
N VAL A 27 -7.10 -20.56 1.92
CA VAL A 27 -8.00 -19.76 1.07
C VAL A 27 -7.84 -20.15 -0.39
N ILE A 28 -6.61 -20.29 -0.90
CA ILE A 28 -6.36 -20.76 -2.28
C ILE A 28 -7.00 -22.14 -2.50
N ILE A 29 -6.75 -23.10 -1.61
CA ILE A 29 -7.29 -24.45 -1.74
C ILE A 29 -8.83 -24.42 -1.75
N LYS A 30 -9.44 -23.59 -0.90
CA LYS A 30 -10.91 -23.42 -0.88
C LYS A 30 -11.44 -22.80 -2.16
N ILE A 31 -10.78 -21.76 -2.67
CA ILE A 31 -11.15 -21.14 -3.96
C ILE A 31 -11.08 -22.17 -5.08
N VAL A 32 -9.98 -22.92 -5.19
CA VAL A 32 -9.80 -23.93 -6.24
C VAL A 32 -10.83 -25.05 -6.13
N THR A 33 -11.13 -25.53 -4.93
CA THR A 33 -12.12 -26.61 -4.73
C THR A 33 -13.55 -26.15 -4.99
N ILE A 34 -13.91 -24.90 -4.67
CA ILE A 34 -15.24 -24.34 -4.93
C ILE A 34 -15.44 -24.00 -6.41
N ALA A 35 -14.43 -23.38 -7.03
CA ALA A 35 -14.49 -22.94 -8.41
C ALA A 35 -14.41 -24.12 -9.41
N GLY A 36 -13.96 -25.28 -8.95
CA GLY A 36 -13.88 -26.51 -9.74
C GLY A 36 -12.86 -26.43 -10.88
N VAL A 37 -12.85 -27.46 -11.73
CA VAL A 37 -11.94 -27.53 -12.90
C VAL A 37 -12.33 -26.51 -13.98
N GLU A 38 -13.60 -26.09 -14.02
CA GLU A 38 -14.10 -25.15 -15.03
C GLU A 38 -13.52 -23.73 -14.86
N ALA A 39 -13.18 -23.33 -13.63
CA ALA A 39 -12.48 -22.07 -13.39
C ALA A 39 -11.08 -22.04 -13.99
N MET A 40 -10.38 -23.17 -13.98
CA MET A 40 -9.04 -23.27 -14.59
C MET A 40 -9.11 -23.10 -16.12
N GLN A 41 -10.19 -23.54 -16.77
CA GLN A 41 -10.38 -23.34 -18.22
C GLN A 41 -10.60 -21.87 -18.56
N VAL A 42 -11.45 -21.16 -17.80
CA VAL A 42 -11.71 -19.73 -17.99
C VAL A 42 -10.44 -18.87 -17.81
N ILE A 43 -9.57 -19.25 -16.87
CA ILE A 43 -8.30 -18.53 -16.63
C ILE A 43 -7.28 -18.82 -17.74
N SER A 44 -7.32 -20.01 -18.34
CA SER A 44 -6.36 -20.40 -19.39
C SER A 44 -6.53 -19.65 -20.71
N GLU A 45 -7.73 -19.14 -20.98
CA GLU A 45 -8.06 -18.38 -22.20
C GLU A 45 -8.06 -16.86 -21.96
N ILE A 46 -7.34 -16.37 -20.95
CA ILE A 46 -7.34 -14.94 -20.65
C ILE A 46 -6.68 -14.14 -21.77
N SER A 47 -7.42 -13.19 -22.35
CA SER A 47 -6.84 -12.28 -23.34
C SER A 47 -5.82 -11.35 -22.69
N PRO A 48 -4.77 -10.91 -23.41
CA PRO A 48 -3.79 -9.95 -22.88
C PRO A 48 -4.44 -8.65 -22.38
N PHE A 49 -5.56 -8.24 -23.01
CA PHE A 49 -6.32 -7.07 -22.59
C PHE A 49 -6.97 -7.28 -21.21
N HIS A 50 -7.61 -8.43 -20.97
CA HIS A 50 -8.17 -8.74 -19.65
C HIS A 50 -7.08 -8.83 -18.57
N PHE A 51 -5.95 -9.46 -18.89
CA PHE A 51 -4.80 -9.51 -17.98
C PHE A 51 -4.29 -8.11 -17.61
N LEU A 52 -4.21 -7.18 -18.57
CA LEU A 52 -3.85 -5.79 -18.31
C LEU A 52 -4.87 -5.11 -17.38
N LEU A 53 -6.17 -5.27 -17.63
CA LEU A 53 -7.21 -4.66 -16.80
C LEU A 53 -7.14 -5.14 -15.34
N ILE A 54 -6.99 -6.46 -15.14
CA ILE A 54 -6.86 -7.06 -13.80
C ILE A 54 -5.57 -6.61 -13.12
N SER A 55 -4.47 -6.50 -13.86
CA SER A 55 -3.18 -6.03 -13.33
C SER A 55 -3.29 -4.58 -12.83
N LEU A 56 -3.86 -3.68 -13.63
CA LEU A 56 -4.08 -2.28 -13.24
C LEU A 56 -5.07 -2.15 -12.07
N THR A 57 -6.10 -2.99 -12.04
CA THR A 57 -7.06 -3.08 -10.92
C THR A 57 -6.36 -3.48 -9.63
N THR A 58 -5.51 -4.51 -9.71
CA THR A 58 -4.75 -5.04 -8.57
C THR A 58 -3.77 -3.98 -8.05
N PHE A 59 -3.08 -3.27 -8.96
CA PHE A 59 -2.21 -2.16 -8.61
C PHE A 59 -2.97 -1.06 -7.84
N ARG A 60 -4.09 -0.56 -8.38
CA ARG A 60 -4.86 0.51 -7.75
C ARG A 60 -5.43 0.10 -6.39
N LEU A 61 -5.96 -1.12 -6.28
CA LEU A 61 -6.49 -1.64 -5.02
C LEU A 61 -5.39 -1.83 -3.97
N THR A 62 -4.20 -2.30 -4.37
CA THR A 62 -3.07 -2.45 -3.44
C THR A 62 -2.69 -1.10 -2.86
N ARG A 63 -2.55 -0.07 -3.71
CA ARG A 63 -2.26 1.30 -3.24
C ARG A 63 -3.39 1.87 -2.39
N LEU A 64 -4.64 1.58 -2.75
CA LEU A 64 -5.81 2.01 -1.99
C LEU A 64 -5.71 1.57 -0.52
N PHE A 65 -5.26 0.35 -0.24
CA PHE A 65 -5.13 -0.17 1.13
C PHE A 65 -3.85 0.25 1.85
N VAL A 66 -2.76 0.47 1.12
CA VAL A 66 -1.42 0.67 1.71
C VAL A 66 -1.08 2.14 1.87
N ALA A 67 -1.48 3.00 0.94
CA ALA A 67 -1.02 4.37 0.85
C ALA A 67 -2.15 5.40 0.93
N ASP A 68 -3.30 5.16 0.27
CA ASP A 68 -4.36 6.16 0.19
C ASP A 68 -4.95 6.54 1.57
N HIS A 69 -5.18 7.83 1.76
CA HIS A 69 -5.81 8.39 2.97
C HIS A 69 -7.24 7.85 3.19
N ILE A 70 -7.95 7.49 2.11
CA ILE A 70 -9.31 6.94 2.19
C ILE A 70 -9.38 5.71 3.09
N THR A 71 -8.31 4.90 3.14
CA THR A 71 -8.23 3.71 4.01
C THR A 71 -7.35 3.92 5.24
N GLU A 72 -6.99 5.17 5.56
CA GLU A 72 -6.22 5.48 6.76
C GLU A 72 -6.94 5.00 8.02
N TRP A 73 -8.27 5.17 8.08
CA TRP A 73 -9.07 4.67 9.19
C TRP A 73 -8.91 3.15 9.40
N LEU A 74 -8.76 2.37 8.32
CA LEU A 74 -8.58 0.92 8.40
C LEU A 74 -7.21 0.56 8.98
N ARG A 75 -6.17 1.30 8.56
CA ARG A 75 -4.80 1.15 9.09
C ARG A 75 -4.76 1.55 10.57
N ASP A 76 -5.40 2.66 10.92
CA ASP A 76 -5.48 3.17 12.28
C ASP A 76 -6.20 2.23 13.25
N LEU A 77 -7.27 1.56 12.81
CA LEU A 77 -7.97 0.56 13.63
C LEU A 77 -7.07 -0.62 14.03
N CYS A 78 -6.03 -0.90 13.23
CA CYS A 78 -5.12 -2.01 13.44
C CYS A 78 -3.84 -1.60 14.19
N MET A 79 -3.68 -0.32 14.53
CA MET A 79 -2.50 0.20 15.22
C MET A 79 -2.81 0.69 16.63
N LYS A 80 -1.80 0.69 17.51
CA LYS A 80 -1.88 1.26 18.86
C LYS A 80 -1.28 2.66 18.82
N LYS A 81 -2.05 3.68 19.21
CA LYS A 81 -1.55 5.06 19.33
C LYS A 81 -0.93 5.26 20.72
N VAL A 82 0.36 5.58 20.77
CA VAL A 82 1.11 5.83 22.01
C VAL A 82 1.60 7.27 21.99
N SER A 83 1.16 8.07 22.96
CA SER A 83 1.63 9.45 23.15
C SER A 83 2.99 9.42 23.86
N ILE A 84 4.02 9.93 23.20
CA ILE A 84 5.36 10.10 23.74
C ILE A 84 5.56 11.59 23.97
N ASN A 85 5.84 11.96 25.22
CA ASN A 85 6.20 13.33 25.56
C ASN A 85 7.70 13.49 25.34
N ASP A 86 8.09 14.49 24.54
CA ASP A 86 9.49 14.85 24.38
C ASP A 86 9.99 15.52 25.67
N PRO A 87 10.99 14.93 26.36
CA PRO A 87 11.53 15.50 27.59
C PRO A 87 12.18 16.88 27.41
N LEU A 88 12.59 17.24 26.19
CA LEU A 88 13.37 18.45 25.92
C LEU A 88 12.52 19.63 25.43
N THR A 89 11.45 19.36 24.68
CA THR A 89 10.61 20.41 24.08
C THR A 89 9.21 20.49 24.71
N GLY A 90 8.81 19.50 25.52
CA GLY A 90 7.45 19.39 26.07
C GLY A 90 6.39 19.10 25.01
N ALA A 91 6.79 18.85 23.76
CA ALA A 91 5.89 18.49 22.68
C ALA A 91 5.37 17.06 22.85
N VAL A 92 4.08 16.86 22.57
CA VAL A 92 3.43 15.55 22.59
C VAL A 92 3.43 14.99 21.17
N PHE A 93 4.14 13.89 20.96
CA PHE A 93 4.15 13.16 19.69
C PHE A 93 3.30 11.90 19.81
N VAL A 94 2.45 11.63 18.81
CA VAL A 94 1.70 10.38 18.74
C VAL A 94 2.46 9.42 17.83
N ARG A 95 3.02 8.35 18.42
CA ARG A 95 3.65 7.26 17.66
C ARG A 95 2.62 6.14 17.44
N GLN A 96 2.55 5.64 16.22
CA GLN A 96 1.82 4.41 15.93
C GLN A 96 2.71 3.19 16.17
N GLU A 97 2.24 2.24 16.97
CA GLU A 97 2.91 0.98 17.26
C GLU A 97 2.03 -0.20 16.90
N LYS A 98 2.65 -1.31 16.46
CA LYS A 98 1.92 -2.55 16.16
C LYS A 98 1.55 -3.28 17.45
N TYR A 99 0.38 -3.92 17.48
CA TYR A 99 -0.01 -4.78 18.61
C TYR A 99 0.97 -5.94 18.80
N LEU A 100 1.18 -6.41 20.03
CA LEU A 100 2.08 -7.55 20.28
C LEU A 100 1.46 -8.88 19.85
N LYS A 101 0.14 -9.06 19.98
CA LYS A 101 -0.55 -10.33 19.66
C LYS A 101 -1.98 -10.05 19.14
N GLY A 102 -2.56 -11.05 18.49
CA GLY A 102 -3.98 -11.10 18.09
C GLY A 102 -4.20 -10.81 16.60
N LEU A 103 -5.46 -10.88 16.18
CA LEU A 103 -5.85 -10.67 14.78
C LEU A 103 -5.48 -9.26 14.28
N ARG A 104 -5.52 -8.24 15.14
CA ARG A 104 -5.09 -6.88 14.79
C ARG A 104 -3.61 -6.80 14.42
N ARG A 105 -2.76 -7.63 15.04
CA ARG A 105 -1.34 -7.74 14.66
C ARG A 105 -1.19 -8.35 13.27
N LEU A 106 -1.89 -9.45 13.01
CA LEU A 106 -1.89 -10.10 11.69
C LEU A 106 -2.30 -9.12 10.57
N ILE A 107 -3.42 -8.41 10.76
CA ILE A 107 -3.92 -7.45 9.77
C ILE A 107 -2.94 -6.27 9.60
N SER A 108 -2.39 -5.74 10.71
CA SER A 108 -1.37 -4.69 10.67
C SER A 108 -0.09 -5.11 9.94
N ASP A 109 0.34 -6.37 10.09
CA ASP A 109 1.52 -6.89 9.38
C ASP A 109 1.25 -7.09 7.88
N ILE A 110 0.04 -7.54 7.51
CA ILE A 110 -0.38 -7.61 6.10
C ILE A 110 -0.43 -6.20 5.51
N LEU A 111 -1.18 -5.27 6.11
CA LEU A 111 -1.34 -3.90 5.61
C LEU A 111 -0.04 -3.10 5.60
N GLY A 112 0.88 -3.39 6.53
CA GLY A 112 2.20 -2.76 6.59
C GLY A 112 3.19 -3.27 5.54
N CYS A 113 2.87 -4.34 4.80
CA CYS A 113 3.72 -4.89 3.75
C CYS A 113 3.01 -4.77 2.38
N PRO A 114 3.43 -3.82 1.51
CA PRO A 114 2.78 -3.60 0.22
C PRO A 114 2.74 -4.86 -0.66
N TRP A 115 3.79 -5.68 -0.59
CA TRP A 115 3.86 -6.93 -1.32
C TRP A 115 2.83 -7.96 -0.82
N CYS A 116 2.66 -8.08 0.51
CA CYS A 116 1.66 -8.98 1.09
C CYS A 116 0.26 -8.54 0.66
N VAL A 117 -0.11 -7.26 0.85
CA VAL A 117 -1.40 -6.74 0.39
C VAL A 117 -1.59 -7.00 -1.09
N GLY A 118 -0.56 -6.78 -1.92
CA GLY A 118 -0.61 -7.02 -3.35
C GLY A 118 -0.98 -8.46 -3.71
N VAL A 119 -0.40 -9.45 -3.04
CA VAL A 119 -0.72 -10.87 -3.27
C VAL A 119 -2.17 -11.20 -2.84
N TRP A 120 -2.62 -10.69 -1.70
CA TRP A 120 -4.01 -10.87 -1.24
C TRP A 120 -5.03 -10.20 -2.17
N VAL A 121 -4.73 -8.97 -2.61
CA VAL A 121 -5.57 -8.21 -3.54
C VAL A 121 -5.59 -8.90 -4.90
N ALA A 122 -4.45 -9.40 -5.40
CA ALA A 122 -4.37 -10.15 -6.66
C ALA A 122 -5.26 -11.40 -6.63
N LEU A 123 -5.23 -12.14 -5.52
CA LEU A 123 -6.13 -13.29 -5.33
C LEU A 123 -7.61 -12.84 -5.38
N GLY A 124 -7.94 -11.75 -4.68
CA GLY A 124 -9.28 -11.18 -4.67
C GLY A 124 -9.76 -10.70 -6.04
N THR A 125 -8.90 -10.04 -6.82
CA THR A 125 -9.24 -9.55 -8.17
C THR A 125 -9.41 -10.68 -9.17
N ILE A 126 -8.64 -11.77 -9.06
CA ILE A 126 -8.84 -12.98 -9.87
C ILE A 126 -10.20 -13.62 -9.56
N VAL A 127 -10.56 -13.76 -8.27
CA VAL A 127 -11.88 -14.26 -7.87
C VAL A 127 -13.00 -13.36 -8.39
N LEU A 128 -12.83 -12.03 -8.28
CA LEU A 128 -13.79 -11.06 -8.78
C LEU A 128 -13.99 -11.20 -10.30
N TYR A 129 -12.90 -11.36 -11.05
CA TYR A 129 -12.95 -11.58 -12.50
C TYR A 129 -13.69 -12.87 -12.87
N TYR A 130 -13.37 -13.97 -12.18
CA TYR A 130 -14.04 -15.26 -12.39
C TYR A 130 -15.55 -15.18 -12.12
N THR A 131 -15.95 -14.58 -11.00
CA THR A 131 -17.37 -14.41 -10.64
C THR A 131 -18.12 -13.46 -11.57
N ALA A 132 -17.44 -12.50 -12.19
CA ALA A 132 -18.01 -11.61 -13.20
C ALA A 132 -18.32 -12.35 -14.51
N ILE A 133 -17.40 -13.21 -14.98
CA ILE A 133 -17.59 -13.97 -16.23
C ILE A 133 -18.65 -15.06 -16.09
N THR A 134 -18.65 -15.77 -14.97
CA THR A 134 -19.61 -16.84 -14.70
C THR A 134 -21.03 -16.33 -14.42
N GLY A 135 -21.24 -15.01 -14.36
CA GLY A 135 -22.54 -14.39 -14.12
C GLY A 135 -23.02 -14.44 -12.67
N ILE A 136 -22.24 -15.03 -11.75
CA ILE A 136 -22.54 -15.06 -10.31
C ILE A 136 -22.61 -13.64 -9.74
N PHE A 137 -21.67 -12.79 -10.17
CA PHE A 137 -21.58 -11.39 -9.74
C PHE A 137 -21.33 -10.47 -10.94
N SER A 138 -22.37 -10.19 -11.72
CA SER A 138 -22.28 -9.38 -12.95
C SER A 138 -21.72 -7.97 -12.71
N ALA A 139 -21.91 -7.40 -11.52
CA ALA A 139 -21.37 -6.09 -11.16
C ALA A 139 -19.83 -6.07 -11.03
N GLY A 140 -19.18 -7.24 -10.91
CA GLY A 140 -17.72 -7.35 -10.76
C GLY A 140 -16.96 -6.76 -11.95
N TRP A 141 -17.53 -6.85 -13.16
CA TRP A 141 -16.93 -6.25 -14.35
C TRP A 141 -16.81 -4.72 -14.24
N MET A 142 -17.83 -4.06 -13.69
CA MET A 142 -17.81 -2.60 -13.49
C MET A 142 -16.75 -2.19 -12.47
N ILE A 143 -16.60 -2.97 -11.40
CA ILE A 143 -15.58 -2.72 -10.37
C ILE A 143 -14.17 -2.82 -11.00
N ILE A 144 -13.91 -3.88 -11.77
CA ILE A 144 -12.63 -4.07 -12.46
C ILE A 144 -12.36 -2.90 -13.40
N LEU A 145 -13.34 -2.49 -14.22
CA LEU A 145 -13.15 -1.38 -15.16
C LEU A 145 -12.85 -0.05 -14.45
N VAL A 146 -13.60 0.29 -13.40
CA VAL A 146 -13.41 1.54 -12.65
C VAL A 146 -12.02 1.60 -12.02
N PHE A 147 -11.61 0.53 -11.34
CA PHE A 147 -10.29 0.48 -10.70
C PHE A 147 -9.14 0.38 -11.69
N SER A 148 -9.35 -0.29 -12.84
CA SER A 148 -8.37 -0.34 -13.91
C SER A 148 -8.11 1.04 -14.52
N LEU A 149 -9.17 1.80 -14.83
CA LEU A 149 -9.05 3.16 -15.36
C LEU A 149 -8.40 4.11 -14.36
N ALA A 150 -8.78 4.01 -13.07
CA ALA A 150 -8.14 4.78 -12.01
C ALA A 150 -6.66 4.43 -11.86
N GLY A 151 -6.30 3.14 -11.94
CA GLY A 151 -4.91 2.67 -11.92
C GLY A 151 -4.10 3.16 -13.13
N ALA A 152 -4.70 3.15 -14.32
CA ALA A 152 -4.06 3.69 -15.52
C ALA A 152 -3.80 5.19 -15.41
N ALA A 153 -4.80 5.97 -14.95
CA ALA A 153 -4.67 7.41 -14.76
C ALA A 153 -3.56 7.75 -13.76
N GLU A 154 -3.47 6.98 -12.67
CA GLU A 154 -2.42 7.13 -11.68
C GLU A 154 -1.03 6.80 -12.24
N LEU A 155 -0.90 5.69 -12.98
CA LEU A 155 0.35 5.30 -13.61
C LEU A 155 0.84 6.39 -14.57
N ILE A 156 -0.07 6.93 -15.40
CA ILE A 156 0.23 8.04 -16.33
C ILE A 156 0.71 9.25 -15.54
N TYR A 157 0.01 9.63 -14.47
CA TYR A 157 0.40 10.76 -13.63
C TYR A 157 1.79 10.55 -13.01
N ALA A 158 2.06 9.38 -12.43
CA ALA A 158 3.36 9.04 -11.85
C ALA A 158 4.49 9.10 -12.88
N VAL A 159 4.24 8.61 -14.10
CA VAL A 159 5.21 8.69 -15.21
C VAL A 159 5.46 10.14 -15.62
N VAL A 160 4.41 10.97 -15.76
CA VAL A 160 4.54 12.39 -16.08
C VAL A 160 5.36 13.12 -15.01
N VAL A 161 5.07 12.89 -13.73
CA VAL A 161 5.84 13.48 -12.62
C VAL A 161 7.29 13.00 -12.64
N ALA A 162 7.52 11.70 -12.89
CA ALA A 162 8.87 11.15 -12.97
C ALA A 162 9.68 11.80 -14.11
N LEU A 163 9.07 12.02 -15.29
CA LEU A 163 9.70 12.68 -16.43
C LEU A 163 9.96 14.17 -16.21
N LEU A 164 9.08 14.87 -15.47
CA LEU A 164 9.24 16.29 -15.14
C LEU A 164 10.17 16.55 -13.94
N SER A 165 10.37 15.53 -13.09
CA SER A 165 11.18 15.64 -11.87
C SER A 165 12.61 16.17 -12.07
N PRO A 166 13.35 15.84 -13.15
CA PRO A 166 14.69 16.39 -13.39
C PRO A 166 14.64 17.90 -13.61
N HIS A 167 13.61 18.41 -14.28
CA HIS A 167 13.44 19.84 -14.54
C HIS A 167 13.06 20.63 -13.27
N ALA A 168 12.28 20.02 -12.38
CA ALA A 168 11.94 20.64 -11.10
C ALA A 168 13.17 20.83 -10.18
N ARG A 169 14.08 19.84 -10.15
CA ARG A 169 15.34 19.94 -9.36
C ARG A 169 16.20 21.11 -9.81
N VAL A 170 16.35 21.32 -11.12
CA VAL A 170 17.11 22.46 -11.67
C VAL A 170 16.49 23.80 -11.26
N GLY A 171 15.16 23.90 -11.19
CA GLY A 171 14.46 25.10 -10.71
C GLY A 171 14.77 25.46 -9.26
N PHE A 172 14.79 24.47 -8.36
CA PHE A 172 15.10 24.68 -6.94
C PHE A 172 16.56 25.10 -6.71
N GLU A 173 17.51 24.51 -7.44
CA GLU A 173 18.93 24.88 -7.33
C GLU A 173 19.17 26.34 -7.75
N MET A 174 18.49 26.82 -8.79
CA MET A 174 18.59 28.21 -9.24
C MET A 174 18.03 29.21 -8.22
N GLN A 175 16.91 28.87 -7.55
CA GLN A 175 16.28 29.73 -6.55
C GLN A 175 17.14 29.83 -5.27
N GLN A 176 17.77 28.73 -4.86
CA GLN A 176 18.69 28.70 -3.72
C GLN A 176 19.98 29.49 -4.01
N LYS A 177 20.53 29.37 -5.23
CA LYS A 177 21.70 30.15 -5.65
C LYS A 177 21.37 31.65 -5.72
N GLY A 178 20.19 32.01 -6.22
CA GLY A 178 19.69 33.39 -6.21
C GLY A 178 19.48 33.97 -4.81
N SER A 179 18.89 33.22 -3.88
CA SER A 179 18.71 33.67 -2.49
C SER A 179 20.03 33.84 -1.74
N ASN A 180 21.02 32.99 -2.01
CA ASN A 180 22.36 33.10 -1.44
C ASN A 180 23.11 34.34 -1.98
N LEU A 181 22.89 34.71 -3.25
CA LEU A 181 23.49 35.91 -3.85
C LEU A 181 22.82 37.21 -3.38
N LEU A 182 21.53 37.18 -3.07
CA LEU A 182 20.76 38.34 -2.61
C LEU A 182 20.92 38.65 -1.11
N GLY A 183 21.82 37.96 -0.40
CA GLY A 183 22.16 38.26 1.00
C GLY A 183 20.98 38.22 1.98
N SER A 184 19.84 37.66 1.58
CA SER A 184 18.65 37.58 2.43
C SER A 184 18.83 36.45 3.41
N ALA A 185 19.49 36.78 4.53
CA ALA A 185 19.71 35.90 5.67
C ALA A 185 18.39 35.62 6.41
N LYS A 186 17.42 35.01 5.74
CA LYS A 186 16.45 34.16 6.44
C LYS A 186 17.06 32.78 6.39
N ARG A 187 17.78 32.41 7.47
CA ARG A 187 18.18 31.02 7.73
C ARG A 187 16.90 30.18 7.83
N VAL A 188 16.41 29.73 6.68
CA VAL A 188 15.62 28.51 6.63
C VAL A 188 16.66 27.43 6.95
N PRO A 189 16.53 26.69 8.06
CA PRO A 189 17.44 25.58 8.33
C PRO A 189 17.42 24.68 7.08
N PRO A 190 18.55 24.05 6.70
CA PRO A 190 18.51 23.06 5.64
C PRO A 190 17.41 22.09 6.02
N SER A 191 16.29 22.10 5.29
CA SER A 191 15.29 21.07 5.45
C SER A 191 15.96 19.82 4.95
N GLN A 192 16.62 19.13 5.89
CA GLN A 192 17.34 17.89 5.64
C GLN A 192 16.40 16.76 5.24
N ASN A 193 15.10 17.05 5.13
CA ASN A 193 14.23 16.36 4.24
C ASN A 193 13.51 17.42 3.39
N ALA A 194 13.83 17.48 2.10
CA ALA A 194 12.79 17.80 1.13
C ALA A 194 11.78 16.66 1.25
N ASN A 195 10.87 16.77 2.22
CA ASN A 195 9.60 16.09 2.17
C ASN A 195 8.91 16.68 0.94
N VAL A 196 9.27 16.22 -0.25
CA VAL A 196 8.23 16.00 -1.25
C VAL A 196 7.22 15.18 -0.46
N CYS A 197 6.04 15.74 -0.22
CA CYS A 197 4.94 14.94 0.29
C CYS A 197 4.67 13.89 -0.80
N THR A 198 5.36 12.76 -0.64
CA THR A 198 5.16 11.53 -1.40
C THR A 198 3.79 10.93 -1.07
N GLU A 199 3.07 11.50 -0.09
CA GLU A 199 1.70 11.16 0.28
C GLU A 199 0.69 11.24 -0.88
N CYS A 200 1.02 11.82 -2.02
CA CYS A 200 0.21 11.71 -3.24
C CYS A 200 0.90 11.08 -4.47
N GLY A 201 2.12 10.53 -4.33
CA GLY A 201 2.68 9.56 -5.28
C GLY A 201 3.93 9.99 -6.05
N VAL A 202 5.08 9.99 -5.36
CA VAL A 202 6.34 9.35 -5.81
C VAL A 202 7.04 8.80 -4.60
#